data_AF-A0A3L6JBX7-F1
#
_entry.id   AF-A0A3L6JBX7-F1
#
_cell.length_a   1.000
_cell.length_b   1.000
_cell.length_c   1.000
_cell.angle_alpha   90.00
_cell.angle_beta   90.00
_cell.angle_gamma   90.00
#
_symmetry.space_group_name_H-M   'P 1'
#
loop_
_entity.id
_entity.type
_entity.pdbx_description
1 polymer ?
#
loop_
_entity_poly.entity_id
_entity_poly.type
_entity_poly.pdbx_seq_one_letter_code
_entity_poly.pdbx_strand_id
1 'polypeptide(L)'
;MIEDCEENRVGLLSAHEEIVWREFQRGKSTSEIAEDSGEEKWSPAYVSRVLNRAREKIAKTLRDHANSHRLDIESLLDYKGLLIGFDYQANAQVYIVFTEKFGIIVWYRHDSYAGKLCPECPKEPECRETLDAIMQEYDITLRPDEEALPMTLQSVAIFNKLAAKEVPRYKRKTEPGEQN
;
A
#
# COMPACT_ATOMS: atom_id res chain seq x y z
N MET A 1 9.86 21.55 -29.18
CA MET A 1 8.95 20.44 -29.53
C MET A 1 8.53 19.85 -28.20
N ILE A 2 7.40 20.31 -27.70
CA ILE A 2 6.76 19.78 -26.50
C ILE A 2 5.86 18.69 -27.07
N GLU A 3 6.31 17.43 -26.96
CA GLU A 3 5.44 16.30 -27.24
C GLU A 3 4.55 16.08 -26.03
N ASP A 4 3.27 16.06 -26.35
CA ASP A 4 2.13 16.08 -25.47
C ASP A 4 2.18 15.05 -24.34
N CYS A 5 1.90 15.57 -23.15
CA CYS A 5 1.49 14.82 -21.98
C CYS A 5 0.13 14.17 -22.26
N GLU A 6 0.13 12.91 -22.69
CA GLU A 6 -1.04 12.05 -22.60
C GLU A 6 -0.75 10.94 -21.58
N GLU A 7 -0.83 11.31 -20.29
CA GLU A 7 -0.82 10.36 -19.20
C GLU A 7 -2.14 9.58 -19.24
N ASN A 8 -2.13 8.54 -20.07
CA ASN A 8 -3.18 7.55 -20.19
C ASN A 8 -3.26 6.77 -18.86
N ARG A 9 -3.99 7.31 -17.87
CA ARG A 9 -4.37 6.59 -16.65
C ARG A 9 -5.34 5.47 -17.02
N VAL A 10 -4.80 4.38 -17.56
CA VAL A 10 -5.48 3.08 -17.52
C VAL A 10 -5.43 2.64 -16.06
N GLY A 11 -6.40 3.11 -15.27
CA GLY A 11 -6.56 2.70 -13.88
C GLY A 11 -6.65 1.17 -13.82
N LEU A 12 -5.80 0.56 -12.99
CA LEU A 12 -5.84 -0.89 -12.74
C LEU A 12 -7.24 -1.35 -12.28
N LEU A 13 -7.94 -0.44 -11.62
CA LEU A 13 -9.25 -0.62 -11.03
C LEU A 13 -10.28 0.22 -11.79
N SER A 14 -11.53 -0.26 -11.81
CA SER A 14 -12.68 0.56 -12.22
C SER A 14 -13.05 1.57 -11.13
N ALA A 15 -13.82 2.61 -11.48
CA ALA A 15 -14.22 3.66 -10.53
C ALA A 15 -14.82 3.12 -9.21
N HIS A 16 -15.68 2.10 -9.28
CA HIS A 16 -16.26 1.50 -8.06
C HIS A 16 -15.22 0.71 -7.26
N GLU A 17 -14.31 0.01 -7.94
CA GLU A 17 -13.22 -0.72 -7.29
C GLU A 17 -12.24 0.23 -6.61
N GLU A 18 -11.92 1.38 -7.22
CA GLU A 18 -11.08 2.42 -6.62
C GLU A 18 -11.73 3.02 -5.37
N ILE A 19 -13.02 3.40 -5.44
CA ILE A 19 -13.74 3.97 -4.29
C ILE A 19 -13.78 2.96 -3.14
N VAL A 20 -14.17 1.71 -3.41
CA VAL A 20 -14.27 0.67 -2.38
C VAL A 20 -12.89 0.34 -1.80
N TRP A 21 -11.85 0.26 -2.64
CA TRP A 21 -10.48 0.02 -2.19
C TRP A 21 -9.99 1.13 -1.26
N ARG A 22 -10.12 2.39 -1.66
CA ARG A 22 -9.69 3.56 -0.88
C ARG A 22 -10.30 3.59 0.50
N GLU A 23 -11.63 3.45 0.56
CA GLU A 23 -12.37 3.53 1.81
C GLU A 23 -12.06 2.32 2.72
N PHE A 24 -11.79 1.16 2.12
CA PHE A 24 -11.30 -0.01 2.86
C PHE A 24 -9.90 0.21 3.45
N GLN A 25 -8.96 0.80 2.70
CA GLN A 25 -7.62 1.13 3.23
C GLN A 25 -7.66 2.15 4.37
N ARG A 26 -8.67 3.03 4.38
CA ARG A 26 -8.96 3.95 5.48
C ARG A 26 -9.57 3.29 6.72
N GLY A 27 -9.76 1.97 6.71
CA GLY A 27 -10.27 1.20 7.83
C GLY A 27 -11.80 1.09 7.93
N LYS A 28 -12.55 1.54 6.91
CA LYS A 28 -14.01 1.37 6.90
C LYS A 28 -14.40 -0.07 6.59
N SER A 29 -15.43 -0.56 7.28
CA SER A 29 -16.04 -1.85 6.99
C SER A 29 -16.88 -1.81 5.72
N THR A 30 -17.19 -2.99 5.15
CA THR A 30 -18.06 -3.09 3.97
C THR A 30 -19.47 -2.53 4.19
N SER A 31 -19.92 -2.45 5.45
CA SER A 31 -21.22 -1.88 5.80
C SER A 31 -21.16 -0.35 5.81
N GLU A 32 -20.13 0.23 6.43
CA GLU A 32 -19.91 1.68 6.44
C GLU A 32 -19.70 2.21 5.00
N ILE A 33 -18.93 1.51 4.18
CA ILE A 33 -18.74 1.87 2.75
C ILE A 33 -20.07 1.82 1.98
N ALA A 34 -20.94 0.85 2.29
CA ALA A 34 -22.24 0.74 1.66
C ALA A 34 -23.18 1.88 2.09
N GLU A 35 -23.16 2.27 3.36
CA GLU A 35 -23.92 3.40 3.90
C GLU A 35 -23.46 4.74 3.29
N ASP A 36 -22.15 4.92 3.13
CA ASP A 36 -21.54 6.13 2.55
C ASP A 36 -21.73 6.24 1.02
N SER A 37 -22.22 5.19 0.36
CA SER A 37 -22.40 5.17 -1.11
C SER A 37 -23.52 6.10 -1.62
N GLY A 38 -24.30 6.71 -0.72
CA GLY A 38 -25.26 7.76 -1.05
C GLY A 38 -26.27 7.36 -2.13
N GLU A 39 -26.20 8.02 -3.29
CA GLU A 39 -27.13 7.84 -4.41
C GLU A 39 -27.04 6.46 -5.07
N GLU A 40 -25.86 5.84 -5.04
CA GLU A 40 -25.58 4.54 -5.64
C GLU A 40 -26.29 3.38 -4.91
N LYS A 41 -26.66 3.59 -3.64
CA LYS A 41 -27.37 2.64 -2.77
C LYS A 41 -26.75 1.23 -2.78
N TRP A 42 -25.43 1.15 -2.61
CA TRP A 42 -24.75 -0.13 -2.56
C TRP A 42 -25.20 -0.96 -1.35
N SER A 43 -25.21 -2.28 -1.53
CA SER A 43 -25.37 -3.21 -0.41
C SER A 43 -23.99 -3.65 0.10
N PRO A 44 -23.85 -4.02 1.39
CA PRO A 44 -22.59 -4.58 1.90
C PRO A 44 -22.10 -5.80 1.10
N ALA A 45 -23.03 -6.59 0.56
CA ALA A 45 -22.74 -7.73 -0.32
C ALA A 45 -22.23 -7.30 -1.71
N TYR A 46 -22.65 -6.15 -2.22
CA TYR A 46 -22.09 -5.57 -3.44
C TYR A 46 -20.67 -5.06 -3.18
N VAL A 47 -20.48 -4.27 -2.12
CA VAL A 47 -19.17 -3.73 -1.71
C VAL A 47 -18.15 -4.87 -1.51
N SER A 48 -18.53 -5.93 -0.79
CA SER A 48 -17.66 -7.10 -0.59
C SER A 48 -17.23 -7.76 -1.91
N ARG A 49 -18.14 -7.90 -2.87
CA ARG A 49 -17.82 -8.45 -4.20
C ARG A 49 -16.88 -7.53 -4.98
N VAL A 50 -17.11 -6.23 -4.94
CA VAL A 50 -16.25 -5.23 -5.61
C VAL A 50 -14.86 -5.23 -4.98
N LEU A 51 -14.76 -5.24 -3.65
CA LEU A 51 -13.50 -5.31 -2.91
C LEU A 51 -12.70 -6.57 -3.28
N ASN A 52 -13.36 -7.73 -3.33
CA ASN A 52 -12.67 -8.98 -3.69
C ASN A 52 -12.14 -8.96 -5.12
N ARG A 53 -12.89 -8.40 -6.09
CA ARG A 53 -12.40 -8.22 -7.46
C ARG A 53 -11.20 -7.27 -7.52
N ALA A 54 -11.25 -6.15 -6.78
CA ALA A 54 -10.13 -5.22 -6.70
C ALA A 54 -8.88 -5.91 -6.13
N ARG A 55 -9.04 -6.65 -5.03
CA ARG A 55 -7.97 -7.46 -4.41
C ARG A 55 -7.38 -8.47 -5.39
N GLU A 56 -8.21 -9.21 -6.10
CA GLU A 56 -7.76 -10.20 -7.08
C GLU A 56 -6.96 -9.56 -8.22
N LYS A 57 -7.43 -8.41 -8.75
CA LYS A 57 -6.72 -7.66 -9.79
C LYS A 57 -5.36 -7.17 -9.31
N ILE A 58 -5.32 -6.51 -8.15
CA ILE A 58 -4.09 -6.01 -7.54
C ILE A 58 -3.14 -7.18 -7.28
N ALA A 59 -3.60 -8.23 -6.62
CA ALA A 59 -2.80 -9.40 -6.29
C ALA A 59 -2.25 -10.12 -7.54
N LYS A 60 -3.02 -10.14 -8.64
CA LYS A 60 -2.54 -10.66 -9.92
C LYS A 60 -1.43 -9.77 -10.48
N THR A 61 -1.66 -8.47 -10.58
CA THR A 61 -0.68 -7.52 -11.11
C THR A 61 0.61 -7.52 -10.28
N LEU A 62 0.52 -7.55 -8.95
CA LEU A 62 1.70 -7.65 -8.08
C LEU A 62 2.53 -8.90 -8.38
N ARG A 63 1.87 -10.06 -8.55
CA ARG A 63 2.55 -11.31 -8.92
C ARG A 63 3.16 -11.24 -10.31
N ASP A 64 2.46 -10.65 -11.28
CA ASP A 64 2.95 -10.49 -12.64
C ASP A 64 4.24 -9.64 -12.64
N HIS A 65 4.26 -8.53 -11.89
CA HIS A 65 5.48 -7.73 -11.69
C HIS A 65 6.58 -8.52 -10.98
N ALA A 66 6.28 -9.25 -9.91
CA ALA A 66 7.27 -10.06 -9.20
C ALA A 66 7.91 -11.12 -10.12
N ASN A 67 7.09 -11.80 -10.92
CA ASN A 67 7.54 -12.78 -11.91
C ASN A 67 8.39 -12.14 -13.02
N SER A 68 7.98 -10.97 -13.53
CA SER A 68 8.77 -10.23 -14.53
C SER A 68 10.14 -9.82 -14.00
N HIS A 69 10.21 -9.43 -12.73
CA HIS A 69 11.46 -9.14 -12.02
C HIS A 69 12.19 -10.38 -11.51
N ARG A 70 11.66 -11.59 -11.75
CA ARG A 70 12.23 -12.87 -11.28
C ARG A 70 12.47 -12.91 -9.77
N LEU A 71 11.61 -12.23 -9.02
CA LEU A 71 11.65 -12.21 -7.57
C LEU A 71 11.13 -13.53 -7.01
N ASP A 72 11.75 -13.96 -5.92
CA ASP A 72 11.19 -15.01 -5.08
C ASP A 72 10.15 -14.38 -4.15
N ILE A 73 8.90 -14.82 -4.24
CA ILE A 73 7.79 -14.20 -3.51
C ILE A 73 7.79 -14.74 -2.08
N GLU A 74 8.15 -13.89 -1.12
CA GLU A 74 8.15 -14.22 0.32
C GLU A 74 6.75 -14.11 0.91
N SER A 75 6.02 -13.05 0.56
CA SER A 75 4.69 -12.77 1.11
C SER A 75 3.84 -11.95 0.16
N LEU A 76 2.54 -12.22 0.16
CA LEU A 76 1.53 -11.41 -0.53
C LEU A 76 0.43 -11.03 0.45
N LEU A 77 0.30 -9.73 0.71
CA LEU A 77 -0.73 -9.11 1.53
C LEU A 77 -1.73 -8.43 0.60
N ASP A 78 -2.59 -9.23 -0.02
CA ASP A 78 -3.59 -8.78 -1.00
C ASP A 78 -4.56 -7.73 -0.45
N TYR A 79 -4.87 -7.75 0.84
CA TYR A 79 -5.71 -6.79 1.54
C TYR A 79 -5.02 -5.43 1.77
N LYS A 80 -3.69 -5.37 1.66
CA LYS A 80 -2.91 -4.13 1.72
C LYS A 80 -2.29 -3.74 0.38
N GLY A 81 -2.54 -4.51 -0.67
CA GLY A 81 -1.91 -4.29 -1.97
C GLY A 81 -0.38 -4.34 -1.91
N LEU A 82 0.20 -5.15 -1.01
CA LEU A 82 1.64 -5.27 -0.82
C LEU A 82 2.11 -6.70 -1.14
N LEU A 83 3.17 -6.81 -1.92
CA LEU A 83 3.95 -8.03 -2.12
C LEU A 83 5.37 -7.78 -1.62
N ILE A 84 5.91 -8.74 -0.89
CA ILE A 84 7.30 -8.76 -0.43
C ILE A 84 7.98 -9.91 -1.16
N GLY A 85 9.08 -9.60 -1.82
CA GLY A 85 9.90 -10.59 -2.49
C GLY A 85 11.38 -10.34 -2.28
N PHE A 86 12.19 -11.26 -2.77
CA PHE A 86 13.64 -11.18 -2.72
C PHE A 86 14.23 -11.34 -4.12
N ASP A 87 15.14 -10.43 -4.48
CA ASP A 87 15.94 -10.56 -5.68
C ASP A 87 17.31 -11.14 -5.32
N TYR A 88 17.56 -12.39 -5.72
CA TYR A 88 18.84 -13.05 -5.48
C TYR A 88 20.01 -12.46 -6.30
N GLN A 89 19.74 -11.83 -7.45
CA GLN A 89 20.78 -11.21 -8.28
C GLN A 89 21.25 -9.91 -7.65
N ALA A 90 20.32 -9.10 -7.16
CA ALA A 90 20.61 -7.86 -6.45
C ALA A 90 20.95 -8.09 -4.96
N ASN A 91 20.72 -9.30 -4.44
CA ASN A 91 20.80 -9.63 -3.01
C ASN A 91 20.04 -8.63 -2.14
N ALA A 92 18.81 -8.30 -2.56
CA ALA A 92 18.03 -7.22 -1.99
C ALA A 92 16.57 -7.64 -1.79
N GLN A 93 15.99 -7.19 -0.68
CA GLN A 93 14.55 -7.31 -0.45
C GLN A 93 13.80 -6.29 -1.32
N VAL A 94 12.69 -6.69 -1.90
CA VAL A 94 11.89 -5.89 -2.82
C VAL A 94 10.46 -5.83 -2.32
N TYR A 95 9.92 -4.63 -2.22
CA TYR A 95 8.52 -4.37 -1.89
C TYR A 95 7.81 -3.92 -3.16
N ILE A 96 6.74 -4.61 -3.54
CA ILE A 96 5.86 -4.15 -4.61
C ILE A 96 4.55 -3.72 -3.96
N VAL A 97 4.23 -2.43 -4.05
CA VAL A 97 3.04 -1.85 -3.43
C VAL A 97 2.15 -1.21 -4.48
N PHE A 98 0.85 -1.39 -4.33
CA PHE A 98 -0.15 -0.65 -5.09
C PHE A 98 -0.53 0.64 -4.35
N THR A 99 -0.56 1.75 -5.07
CA THR A 99 -1.03 3.06 -4.60
C THR A 99 -2.00 3.65 -5.60
N GLU A 100 -2.97 4.44 -5.13
CA GLU A 100 -3.88 5.15 -6.03
C GLU A 100 -3.16 6.28 -6.77
N LYS A 101 -2.20 6.95 -6.12
CA LYS A 101 -1.48 8.07 -6.72
C LYS A 101 -0.51 7.65 -7.83
N PHE A 102 0.26 6.59 -7.61
CA PHE A 102 1.36 6.19 -8.50
C PHE A 102 1.16 4.82 -9.16
N GLY A 103 0.07 4.11 -8.85
CA GLY A 103 -0.15 2.76 -9.33
C GLY A 103 0.78 1.75 -8.66
N ILE A 104 1.37 0.84 -9.44
CA ILE A 104 2.27 -0.20 -8.93
C ILE A 104 3.68 0.36 -8.79
N ILE A 105 4.18 0.38 -7.56
CA ILE A 105 5.52 0.83 -7.21
C ILE A 105 6.37 -0.39 -6.86
N VAL A 106 7.52 -0.53 -7.50
CA VAL A 106 8.54 -1.55 -7.17
C VAL A 106 9.67 -0.87 -6.42
N TRP A 107 9.82 -1.19 -5.14
CA TRP A 107 10.80 -0.59 -4.25
C TRP A 107 11.87 -1.60 -3.86
N TYR A 108 13.10 -1.39 -4.33
CA TYR A 108 14.25 -2.18 -3.89
C TYR A 108 14.80 -1.59 -2.61
N ARG A 109 14.94 -2.41 -1.58
CA ARG A 109 15.71 -2.05 -0.41
C ARG A 109 17.16 -1.83 -0.84
N HIS A 110 17.67 -0.65 -0.58
CA HIS A 110 19.06 -0.32 -0.82
C HIS A 110 19.62 0.46 0.35
N ASP A 111 20.91 0.28 0.63
CA ASP A 111 21.61 1.01 1.69
C ASP A 111 22.26 2.31 1.15
N SER A 112 22.44 2.40 -0.17
CA SER A 112 22.96 3.59 -0.87
C SER A 112 22.52 3.60 -2.34
N TYR A 113 22.50 4.78 -2.97
CA TYR A 113 22.26 4.92 -4.41
C TYR A 113 23.58 5.30 -5.10
N ALA A 114 24.10 4.41 -5.96
CA ALA A 114 25.40 4.60 -6.62
C ALA A 114 26.56 4.90 -5.64
N GLY A 115 26.53 4.30 -4.45
CA GLY A 115 27.53 4.53 -3.39
C GLY A 115 27.35 5.83 -2.60
N LYS A 116 26.31 6.62 -2.91
CA LYS A 116 25.95 7.84 -2.15
C LYS A 116 24.86 7.56 -1.14
N LEU A 117 25.02 8.12 0.05
CA LEU A 117 23.98 8.12 1.07
C LEU A 117 22.86 9.09 0.65
N CYS A 118 21.64 8.87 1.17
CA CYS A 118 20.46 9.66 0.81
C CYS A 118 20.60 11.19 0.78
N PRO A 119 21.33 11.88 1.69
CA PRO A 119 21.45 13.35 1.60
C PRO A 119 22.23 13.84 0.37
N GLU A 120 22.93 12.94 -0.34
CA GLU A 120 23.64 13.23 -1.58
C GLU A 120 22.98 12.57 -2.80
N CYS A 121 21.80 11.97 -2.61
CA CYS A 121 21.09 11.26 -3.64
C CYS A 121 20.27 12.23 -4.51
N PRO A 122 20.49 12.27 -5.83
CA PRO A 122 19.71 13.14 -6.71
C PRO A 122 18.22 12.75 -6.78
N LYS A 123 17.88 11.51 -6.38
CA LYS A 123 16.52 10.98 -6.35
C LYS A 123 15.82 11.16 -5.00
N GLU A 124 16.48 11.80 -4.04
CA GLU A 124 15.91 12.05 -2.72
C GLU A 124 14.48 12.64 -2.78
N PRO A 125 14.19 13.66 -3.62
CA PRO A 125 12.85 14.25 -3.69
C PRO A 125 11.79 13.26 -4.21
N GLU A 126 12.10 12.48 -5.24
CA GLU A 126 11.19 11.47 -5.81
C GLU A 126 10.90 10.35 -4.80
N CYS A 127 11.95 9.88 -4.11
CA CYS A 127 11.83 8.88 -3.07
C CYS A 127 10.97 9.38 -1.91
N ARG A 128 11.18 10.63 -1.48
CA ARG A 128 10.41 11.25 -0.41
C ARG A 128 8.94 11.37 -0.78
N GLU A 129 8.64 11.89 -1.97
CA GLU A 129 7.26 12.04 -2.43
C GLU A 129 6.53 10.70 -2.50
N THR A 130 7.23 9.66 -2.97
CA THR A 130 6.69 8.30 -3.03
C THR A 130 6.36 7.76 -1.64
N LEU A 131 7.30 7.88 -0.70
CA LEU A 131 7.13 7.39 0.68
C LEU A 131 6.03 8.17 1.42
N ASP A 132 5.97 9.49 1.25
CA ASP A 132 4.92 10.33 1.87
C ASP A 132 3.53 9.96 1.34
N ALA A 133 3.40 9.67 0.03
CA ALA A 133 2.14 9.20 -0.52
C ALA A 133 1.71 7.85 0.06
N ILE A 134 2.64 6.89 0.20
CA ILE A 134 2.36 5.60 0.84
C ILE A 134 1.94 5.82 2.30
N MET A 135 2.64 6.67 3.04
CA MET A 135 2.29 6.98 4.43
C MET A 135 0.89 7.58 4.55
N GLN A 136 0.53 8.50 3.66
CA GLN A 136 -0.78 9.13 3.64
C GLN A 136 -1.90 8.14 3.24
N GLU A 137 -1.67 7.30 2.23
CA GLU A 137 -2.68 6.34 1.74
C GLU A 137 -2.99 5.24 2.76
N TYR A 138 -1.97 4.78 3.50
CA TYR A 138 -2.09 3.68 4.47
C TYR A 138 -2.12 4.14 5.93
N ASP A 139 -2.30 5.45 6.19
CA ASP A 139 -2.33 6.06 7.53
C ASP A 139 -1.13 5.66 8.43
N ILE A 140 0.06 5.57 7.84
CA ILE A 140 1.28 5.15 8.53
C ILE A 140 1.95 6.37 9.16
N THR A 141 2.07 6.34 10.49
CA THR A 141 2.85 7.33 11.23
C THR A 141 4.21 6.76 11.67
N LEU A 142 5.27 7.51 11.35
CA LEU A 142 6.60 7.24 11.86
C LEU A 142 6.75 7.81 13.28
N ARG A 143 7.48 7.10 14.13
CA ARG A 143 7.85 7.62 15.44
C ARG A 143 8.99 8.64 15.28
N PRO A 144 9.19 9.56 16.26
CA PRO A 144 10.27 10.55 16.18
C PRO A 144 11.68 9.95 16.03
N ASP A 145 11.91 8.76 16.60
CA ASP A 145 13.17 8.01 16.43
C ASP A 145 13.35 7.50 15.01
N GLU A 146 12.26 7.13 14.33
CA GLU A 146 12.25 6.65 12.95
C GLU A 146 12.37 7.82 11.96
N GLU A 147 11.76 8.97 12.24
CA GLU A 147 11.86 10.18 11.41
C GLU A 147 13.28 10.77 11.39
N ALA A 148 14.06 10.57 12.46
CA ALA A 148 15.44 11.02 12.54
C ALA A 148 16.41 10.13 11.74
N LEU A 149 15.96 8.96 11.26
CA LEU A 149 16.80 8.04 10.49
C LEU A 149 17.02 8.55 9.06
N PRO A 150 18.10 8.11 8.37
CA PRO A 150 18.24 8.30 6.94
C PRO A 150 17.06 7.65 6.18
N MET A 151 16.71 8.24 5.04
CA MET A 151 15.57 7.81 4.23
C MET A 151 15.58 6.33 3.84
N THR A 152 16.76 5.73 3.62
CA THR A 152 16.89 4.29 3.41
C THR A 152 16.27 3.48 4.56
N LEU A 153 16.57 3.85 5.80
CA LEU A 153 16.02 3.20 6.99
C LEU A 153 14.57 3.59 7.25
N GLN A 154 14.18 4.83 6.93
CA GLN A 154 12.77 5.25 6.99
C GLN A 154 11.91 4.38 6.08
N SER A 155 12.34 4.13 4.84
CA SER A 155 11.58 3.28 3.91
C SER A 155 11.36 1.87 4.49
N VAL A 156 12.39 1.29 5.13
CA VAL A 156 12.28 -0.02 5.78
C VAL A 156 11.28 0.03 6.94
N ALA A 157 11.29 1.10 7.75
CA ALA A 157 10.32 1.28 8.82
C ALA A 157 8.87 1.40 8.28
N ILE A 158 8.66 2.17 7.20
CA ILE A 158 7.36 2.34 6.54
C ILE A 158 6.85 1.00 6.03
N PHE A 159 7.65 0.28 5.23
CA PHE A 159 7.24 -1.01 4.68
C PHE A 159 7.05 -2.09 5.75
N ASN A 160 7.84 -2.07 6.84
CA ASN A 160 7.62 -2.98 7.96
C ASN A 160 6.31 -2.69 8.70
N LYS A 161 5.95 -1.42 8.90
CA LYS A 161 4.64 -1.05 9.47
C LYS A 161 3.50 -1.42 8.54
N LEU A 162 3.69 -1.21 7.23
CA LEU A 162 2.73 -1.64 6.22
C LEU A 162 2.59 -3.17 6.22
N ALA A 163 3.68 -3.93 6.34
CA ALA A 163 3.65 -5.39 6.37
C ALA A 163 3.13 -5.96 7.71
N ALA A 164 3.23 -5.22 8.80
CA ALA A 164 2.75 -5.66 10.11
C ALA A 164 1.24 -5.92 10.05
N LYS A 165 0.82 -7.14 10.42
CA LYS A 165 -0.60 -7.45 10.59
C LYS A 165 -1.17 -6.46 11.61
N GLU A 166 -2.23 -5.74 11.23
CA GLU A 166 -3.04 -5.08 12.24
C GLU A 166 -3.56 -6.18 13.17
N VAL A 167 -3.06 -6.20 14.40
CA VAL A 167 -3.67 -7.01 15.45
C VAL A 167 -5.09 -6.47 15.56
N PRO A 168 -6.14 -7.29 15.34
CA PRO A 168 -7.49 -6.82 15.48
C PRO A 168 -7.60 -6.23 16.88
N ARG A 169 -7.74 -4.91 17.00
CA ARG A 169 -8.14 -4.28 18.25
C ARG A 169 -9.58 -4.73 18.47
N TYR A 170 -9.74 -5.93 19.00
CA TYR A 170 -10.98 -6.37 19.61
C TYR A 170 -11.19 -5.45 20.82
N LYS A 171 -11.84 -4.30 20.57
CA LYS A 171 -12.49 -3.53 21.61
C LYS A 171 -13.63 -4.40 22.12
N ARG A 172 -13.34 -5.26 23.09
CA ARG A 172 -14.36 -5.86 23.93
C ARG A 172 -15.10 -4.67 24.56
N LYS A 173 -16.30 -4.34 24.07
CA LYS A 173 -17.24 -3.51 24.84
C LYS A 173 -17.40 -4.23 26.16
N THR A 174 -16.81 -3.70 27.22
CA THR A 174 -17.13 -4.10 28.57
C THR A 174 -18.52 -3.54 28.80
N GLU A 175 -19.54 -4.35 28.57
CA GLU A 175 -20.88 -4.08 29.08
C GLU A 175 -20.77 -4.09 30.62
N PRO A 176 -21.13 -3.01 31.33
CA PRO A 176 -21.25 -3.06 32.77
C PRO A 176 -22.59 -3.74 33.09
N GLY A 177 -22.54 -5.03 33.42
CA GLY A 177 -23.72 -5.80 33.76
C GLY A 177 -23.42 -6.98 34.68
N GLU A 178 -23.91 -6.85 35.90
CA GLU A 178 -24.30 -7.91 36.86
C GLU A 178 -23.24 -8.63 37.71
N GLN A 179 -23.45 -8.45 39.04
CA GLN A 179 -23.22 -9.32 40.23
C GLN A 179 -22.63 -8.45 41.35
N ASN A 180 -23.24 -8.23 42.53
CA ASN A 180 -24.36 -8.81 43.27
C ASN A 180 -25.01 -7.72 44.13
#